data_AF-A0A061NTZ0-F1
#
_entry.id   AF-A0A061NTZ0-F1
#
_cell.length_a   1.000
_cell.length_b   1.000
_cell.length_c   1.000
_cell.angle_alpha   90.00
_cell.angle_beta   90.00
_cell.angle_gamma   90.00
#
_symmetry.space_group_name_H-M   'P 1'
#
loop_
_entity.id
_entity.type
_entity.pdbx_description
1 polymer ?
#
loop_
_entity_poly.entity_id
_entity_poly.type
_entity_poly.pdbx_seq_one_letter_code
_entity_poly.pdbx_strand_id
1 'polypeptide(L)'
;MARFIQWFGTPEGGWLPSPFSSEAERVTVRSYLDLLNSKANHRKVILNERSGLVTSANAHDASANHSNVAFYIEGPLVQHLLDTETAVAEMSGSGEAFTGLETNVDYMEQIDGGLQGKVVTEGAIKEEILKSIDEANDGTEIWLGLFYLSDRDVIERLKAAADRQASIRLILDANGEAFGHEKMVSLIGQLRMNWNSTRPTLR
;
A
#
# COMPACT_ATOMS: atom_id res chain seq x y z
N MET A 1 5.96 -28.94 3.99
CA MET A 1 5.50 -29.29 2.63
C MET A 1 3.97 -29.21 2.61
N ALA A 2 3.42 -28.01 2.42
CA ALA A 2 1.98 -27.82 2.25
C ALA A 2 1.75 -27.41 0.80
N ARG A 3 1.24 -28.34 -0.02
CA ARG A 3 0.78 -28.04 -1.37
C ARG A 3 -0.57 -27.35 -1.22
N PHE A 4 -0.62 -26.05 -1.48
CA PHE A 4 -1.88 -25.37 -1.77
C PHE A 4 -2.50 -26.05 -2.99
N ILE A 5 -3.82 -26.24 -2.97
CA ILE A 5 -4.60 -26.68 -4.12
C ILE A 5 -4.37 -25.64 -5.22
N GLN A 6 -3.47 -25.92 -6.17
CA GLN A 6 -3.33 -25.13 -7.38
C GLN A 6 -4.54 -25.42 -8.27
N TRP A 7 -5.21 -24.37 -8.73
CA TRP A 7 -6.23 -24.50 -9.76
C TRP A 7 -5.58 -25.11 -11.01
N PHE A 8 -6.24 -26.12 -11.60
CA PHE A 8 -5.86 -26.57 -12.94
C PHE A 8 -5.96 -25.36 -13.87
N GLY A 9 -4.88 -25.08 -14.60
CA GLY A 9 -4.75 -23.89 -15.43
C GLY A 9 -5.96 -23.61 -16.33
N THR A 10 -6.04 -22.38 -16.81
CA THR A 10 -7.18 -21.90 -17.57
C THR A 10 -7.06 -22.39 -19.03
N PRO A 11 -7.97 -23.27 -19.49
CA PRO A 11 -7.90 -23.79 -20.85
C PRO A 11 -8.24 -22.68 -21.86
N GLU A 12 -7.69 -22.81 -23.07
CA GLU A 12 -7.98 -21.90 -24.18
C GLU A 12 -9.47 -21.96 -24.60
N GLY A 13 -9.98 -20.82 -25.09
CA GLY A 13 -11.36 -20.65 -25.53
C GLY A 13 -12.33 -20.24 -24.41
N GLY A 14 -13.63 -20.31 -24.70
CA GLY A 14 -14.67 -19.90 -23.77
C GLY A 14 -15.94 -19.44 -24.47
N TRP A 15 -16.99 -19.21 -23.69
CA TRP A 15 -18.28 -18.73 -24.20
C TRP A 15 -18.76 -17.47 -23.51
N LEU A 16 -18.09 -17.02 -22.44
CA LEU A 16 -18.43 -15.80 -21.73
C LEU A 16 -17.81 -14.59 -22.42
N PRO A 17 -18.46 -13.43 -22.41
CA PRO A 17 -17.86 -12.20 -22.91
C PRO A 17 -16.58 -11.89 -22.12
N SER A 18 -15.61 -11.23 -22.75
CA SER A 18 -14.46 -10.71 -22.02
C SER A 18 -14.90 -9.54 -21.11
N PRO A 19 -14.43 -9.48 -19.86
CA PRO A 19 -14.74 -8.38 -18.95
C PRO A 19 -13.98 -7.08 -19.26
N PHE A 20 -12.99 -7.13 -20.15
CA PHE A 20 -12.15 -5.97 -20.50
C PHE A 20 -12.54 -5.30 -21.82
N SER A 21 -13.11 -6.06 -22.76
CA SER A 21 -13.55 -5.54 -24.06
C SER A 21 -14.61 -6.43 -24.68
N SER A 22 -15.63 -5.82 -25.28
CA SER A 22 -16.64 -6.54 -26.06
C SER A 22 -16.11 -7.13 -27.37
N GLU A 23 -14.93 -6.68 -27.83
CA GLU A 23 -14.28 -7.13 -29.07
C GLU A 23 -13.24 -8.24 -28.84
N ALA A 24 -12.89 -8.52 -27.57
CA ALA A 24 -11.93 -9.57 -27.24
C ALA A 24 -12.55 -10.96 -27.33
N GLU A 25 -11.70 -11.98 -27.46
CA GLU A 25 -12.12 -13.38 -27.48
C GLU A 25 -12.92 -13.77 -26.23
N ARG A 26 -13.86 -14.70 -26.41
CA ARG A 26 -14.67 -15.20 -25.32
C ARG A 26 -13.83 -16.01 -24.35
N VAL A 27 -14.08 -15.82 -23.06
CA VAL A 27 -13.29 -16.39 -21.97
C VAL A 27 -14.04 -17.49 -21.22
N THR A 28 -13.32 -18.31 -20.47
CA THR A 28 -13.92 -19.38 -19.67
C THR A 28 -14.44 -18.86 -18.33
N VAL A 29 -15.26 -19.66 -17.64
CA VAL A 29 -15.61 -19.42 -16.24
C VAL A 29 -14.35 -19.39 -15.35
N ARG A 30 -13.32 -20.19 -15.65
CA ARG A 30 -12.06 -20.16 -14.89
C ARG A 30 -11.30 -18.85 -15.07
N SER A 31 -11.32 -18.27 -16.27
CA SER A 31 -10.76 -16.93 -16.50
C SER A 31 -11.43 -15.87 -15.62
N TYR A 32 -12.74 -15.98 -15.39
CA TYR A 32 -13.45 -15.11 -14.43
C TYR A 32 -13.06 -15.37 -12.97
N LEU A 33 -12.82 -16.63 -12.59
CA LEU A 33 -12.34 -16.97 -11.24
C LEU A 33 -10.89 -16.53 -11.02
N ASP A 34 -10.04 -16.59 -12.05
CA ASP A 34 -8.68 -16.07 -12.03
C ASP A 34 -8.67 -14.56 -11.78
N LEU A 35 -9.63 -13.82 -12.33
CA LEU A 35 -9.77 -12.39 -12.05
C LEU A 35 -10.05 -12.09 -10.58
N LEU A 36 -10.82 -12.94 -9.90
CA LEU A 36 -11.04 -12.80 -8.46
C LEU A 36 -9.75 -13.03 -7.65
N ASN A 37 -8.76 -13.70 -8.23
CA ASN A 37 -7.45 -13.94 -7.64
C ASN A 37 -6.34 -13.07 -8.27
N SER A 38 -6.70 -12.11 -9.13
CA SER A 38 -5.74 -11.22 -9.78
C SER A 38 -5.14 -10.27 -8.74
N LYS A 39 -3.81 -10.31 -8.60
CA LYS A 39 -3.07 -9.38 -7.75
C LYS A 39 -2.44 -8.30 -8.62
N ALA A 40 -2.81 -7.06 -8.38
CA ALA A 40 -2.14 -5.92 -8.99
C ALA A 40 -0.88 -5.58 -8.17
N ASN A 41 0.26 -5.44 -8.84
CA ASN A 41 1.43 -4.84 -8.22
C ASN A 41 1.28 -3.32 -8.24
N HIS A 42 1.13 -2.72 -7.06
CA HIS A 42 1.02 -1.27 -6.91
C HIS A 42 2.26 -0.66 -6.23
N ARG A 43 3.32 -1.45 -5.99
CA ARG A 43 4.60 -0.96 -5.47
C ARG A 43 5.29 -0.08 -6.51
N LYS A 44 5.96 0.97 -6.06
CA LYS A 44 6.90 1.76 -6.87
C LYS A 44 8.21 1.78 -6.12
N VAL A 45 9.14 0.97 -6.59
CA VAL A 45 10.46 0.79 -6.00
C VAL A 45 11.50 1.04 -7.06
N ILE A 46 12.54 1.78 -6.71
CA ILE A 46 13.75 1.96 -7.51
C ILE A 46 14.91 1.56 -6.61
N LEU A 47 15.82 0.72 -7.08
CA LEU A 47 16.98 0.31 -6.29
C LEU A 47 18.21 0.17 -7.15
N ASN A 48 19.37 0.28 -6.51
CA ASN A 48 20.69 -0.05 -7.05
C ASN A 48 21.50 -0.80 -5.98
N GLU A 49 22.78 -1.04 -6.22
CA GLU A 49 23.67 -1.81 -5.36
C GLU A 49 23.91 -1.16 -4.00
N ARG A 50 23.53 0.11 -3.79
CA ARG A 50 23.84 0.90 -2.59
C ARG A 50 22.61 1.45 -1.88
N SER A 51 21.56 1.78 -2.62
CA SER A 51 20.39 2.47 -2.09
C SER A 51 19.09 2.03 -2.76
N GLY A 52 17.99 2.30 -2.07
CA GLY A 52 16.63 2.06 -2.54
C GLY A 52 15.74 3.28 -2.32
N LEU A 53 14.72 3.41 -3.15
CA LEU A 53 13.67 4.41 -3.06
C LEU A 53 12.32 3.70 -3.11
N VAL A 54 11.54 3.82 -2.04
CA VAL A 54 10.15 3.38 -2.01
C VAL A 54 9.27 4.62 -2.07
N THR A 55 8.42 4.73 -3.07
CA THR A 55 7.64 5.95 -3.33
C THR A 55 6.17 5.67 -3.58
N SER A 56 5.33 6.67 -3.26
CA SER A 56 3.93 6.71 -3.66
C SER A 56 3.72 7.24 -5.08
N ALA A 57 4.71 7.97 -5.62
CA ALA A 57 4.62 8.57 -6.94
C ALA A 57 4.64 7.51 -8.05
N ASN A 58 3.74 7.64 -9.01
CA ASN A 58 3.84 6.91 -10.27
C ASN A 58 4.68 7.71 -11.27
N ALA A 59 5.46 7.02 -12.09
CA ALA A 59 6.19 7.61 -13.22
C ALA A 59 5.25 7.83 -14.43
N HIS A 60 4.20 8.65 -14.26
CA HIS A 60 3.27 9.02 -15.33
C HIS A 60 2.79 10.47 -15.21
N ASP A 61 2.38 11.05 -16.34
CA ASP A 61 1.99 12.46 -16.46
C ASP A 61 0.77 12.82 -15.59
N ALA A 62 -0.23 11.93 -15.52
CA ALA A 62 -1.49 12.18 -14.82
C ALA A 62 -1.39 12.38 -13.29
N SER A 63 -0.22 12.16 -12.67
CA SER A 63 0.00 12.40 -11.23
C SER A 63 1.11 13.41 -10.96
N ALA A 64 1.57 14.16 -11.96
CA ALA A 64 2.70 15.08 -11.84
C ALA A 64 2.49 16.15 -10.73
N ASN A 65 1.26 16.60 -10.55
CA ASN A 65 0.89 17.61 -9.54
C ASN A 65 0.35 17.01 -8.23
N HIS A 66 0.40 15.69 -8.04
CA HIS A 66 -0.06 15.06 -6.80
C HIS A 66 1.01 15.14 -5.71
N SER A 67 0.59 15.39 -4.48
CA SER A 67 1.47 15.26 -3.32
C SER A 67 1.81 13.79 -3.09
N ASN A 68 3.10 13.48 -3.08
CA ASN A 68 3.62 12.15 -2.87
C ASN A 68 4.69 12.17 -1.77
N VAL A 69 4.84 11.04 -1.10
CA VAL A 69 5.93 10.76 -0.15
C VAL A 69 6.83 9.66 -0.71
N ALA A 70 8.11 9.74 -0.38
CA ALA A 70 9.08 8.69 -0.66
C ALA A 70 10.05 8.52 0.51
N PHE A 71 10.53 7.28 0.68
CA PHE A 71 11.61 6.95 1.58
C PHE A 71 12.84 6.58 0.77
N TYR A 72 13.91 7.34 0.96
CA TYR A 72 15.24 7.00 0.47
C TYR A 72 15.96 6.20 1.55
N ILE A 73 16.47 5.03 1.18
CA ILE A 73 16.99 4.02 2.09
C ILE A 73 18.41 3.70 1.68
N GLU A 74 19.32 3.81 2.64
CA GLU A 74 20.70 3.33 2.56
C GLU A 74 20.95 2.37 3.72
N GLY A 75 21.88 1.44 3.54
CA GLY A 75 22.22 0.43 4.52
C GLY A 75 21.50 -0.92 4.31
N PRO A 76 21.52 -1.80 5.32
CA PRO A 76 21.18 -3.23 5.12
C PRO A 76 19.75 -3.50 4.62
N LEU A 77 18.82 -2.56 4.81
CA LEU A 77 17.44 -2.69 4.35
C LEU A 77 17.31 -2.73 2.82
N VAL A 78 18.32 -2.28 2.08
CA VAL A 78 18.31 -2.35 0.61
C VAL A 78 18.32 -3.80 0.12
N GLN A 79 19.04 -4.72 0.79
CA GLN A 79 19.00 -6.15 0.46
C GLN A 79 17.58 -6.71 0.64
N HIS A 80 16.90 -6.32 1.72
CA HIS A 80 15.52 -6.76 1.94
C HIS A 80 14.57 -6.26 0.84
N LEU A 81 14.77 -5.05 0.31
CA LEU A 81 14.00 -4.57 -0.84
C LEU A 81 14.26 -5.43 -2.08
N LEU A 82 15.53 -5.73 -2.39
CA LEU A 82 15.90 -6.61 -3.50
C LEU A 82 15.27 -8.00 -3.37
N ASP A 83 15.27 -8.58 -2.16
CA ASP A 83 14.64 -9.88 -1.89
C ASP A 83 13.14 -9.83 -2.22
N THR A 84 12.44 -8.76 -1.84
CA THR A 84 11.01 -8.62 -2.14
C THR A 84 10.72 -8.48 -3.63
N GLU A 85 11.53 -7.71 -4.37
CA GLU A 85 11.33 -7.57 -5.82
C GLU A 85 11.71 -8.84 -6.57
N THR A 86 12.75 -9.56 -6.13
CA THR A 86 13.13 -10.87 -6.68
C THR A 86 12.00 -11.89 -6.53
N ALA A 87 11.38 -11.98 -5.36
CA ALA A 87 10.25 -12.87 -5.13
C ALA A 87 9.05 -12.54 -6.06
N VAL A 88 8.83 -11.26 -6.35
CA VAL A 88 7.77 -10.82 -7.27
C VAL A 88 8.11 -11.15 -8.72
N ALA A 89 9.37 -10.99 -9.11
CA ALA A 89 9.85 -11.36 -10.43
C ALA A 89 9.74 -12.87 -10.66
N GLU A 90 10.13 -13.70 -9.68
CA GLU A 90 9.94 -15.15 -9.71
C GLU A 90 8.46 -15.53 -9.86
N MET A 91 7.58 -14.92 -9.05
CA MET A 91 6.13 -15.15 -9.14
C MET A 91 5.55 -14.76 -10.51
N SER A 92 6.17 -13.77 -11.18
CA SER A 92 5.74 -13.26 -12.49
C SER A 92 6.35 -14.03 -13.66
N GLY A 93 7.16 -15.06 -13.42
CA GLY A 93 7.85 -15.83 -14.47
C GLY A 93 9.10 -15.14 -15.02
N SER A 94 9.59 -14.08 -14.35
CA SER A 94 10.76 -13.28 -14.71
C SER A 94 11.88 -13.42 -13.68
N GLY A 95 12.08 -14.60 -13.11
CA GLY A 95 13.02 -14.81 -11.99
C GLY A 95 14.48 -14.39 -12.27
N GLU A 96 14.87 -14.30 -13.53
CA GLU A 96 16.21 -13.85 -13.94
C GLU A 96 16.34 -12.32 -14.08
N ALA A 97 15.26 -11.55 -13.84
CA ALA A 97 15.24 -10.09 -14.06
C ALA A 97 16.30 -9.32 -13.26
N PHE A 98 16.74 -9.87 -12.13
CA PHE A 98 17.74 -9.28 -11.24
C PHE A 98 19.02 -10.10 -11.14
N THR A 99 19.23 -11.07 -12.03
CA THR A 99 20.48 -11.85 -12.03
C THR A 99 21.68 -10.93 -12.24
N GLY A 100 22.64 -10.98 -11.31
CA GLY A 100 23.84 -10.15 -11.32
C GLY A 100 23.71 -8.80 -10.61
N LEU A 101 22.52 -8.45 -10.12
CA LEU A 101 22.36 -7.34 -9.19
C LEU A 101 22.64 -7.86 -7.77
N GLU A 102 23.76 -7.43 -7.20
CA GLU A 102 24.16 -7.75 -5.83
C GLU A 102 24.25 -6.46 -5.03
N THR A 103 23.69 -6.46 -3.82
CA THR A 103 23.88 -5.30 -2.95
C THR A 103 25.30 -5.25 -2.42
N ASN A 104 25.82 -4.04 -2.25
CA ASN A 104 27.14 -3.81 -1.70
C ASN A 104 27.08 -3.90 -0.17
N VAL A 105 27.11 -5.12 0.34
CA VAL A 105 27.00 -5.43 1.78
C VAL A 105 28.08 -4.70 2.59
N ASP A 106 29.34 -4.69 2.11
CA ASP A 106 30.45 -4.00 2.77
C ASP A 106 30.19 -2.50 2.95
N TYR A 107 29.60 -1.85 1.94
CA TYR A 107 29.20 -0.45 2.01
C TYR A 107 28.01 -0.25 2.95
N MET A 108 27.01 -1.15 2.89
CA MET A 108 25.79 -1.06 3.69
C MET A 108 26.05 -1.22 5.18
N GLU A 109 26.94 -2.13 5.58
CA GLU A 109 27.30 -2.36 6.98
C GLU A 109 28.05 -1.17 7.61
N GLN A 110 28.65 -0.30 6.78
CA GLN A 110 29.32 0.93 7.26
C GLN A 110 28.32 2.05 7.58
N ILE A 111 27.06 1.93 7.16
CA ILE A 111 26.02 2.93 7.40
C ILE A 111 25.27 2.56 8.68
N ASP A 112 25.74 3.10 9.81
CA ASP A 112 25.01 3.09 11.08
C ASP A 112 24.29 4.43 11.28
N GLY A 113 22.99 4.44 10.98
CA GLY A 113 22.12 5.60 11.17
C GLY A 113 21.44 5.65 12.55
N GLY A 114 21.65 4.67 13.43
CA GLY A 114 20.93 4.54 14.70
C GLY A 114 19.40 4.34 14.56
N LEU A 115 18.89 4.26 13.33
CA LEU A 115 17.48 4.07 13.02
C LEU A 115 17.24 2.63 12.60
N GLN A 116 16.29 1.97 13.25
CA GLN A 116 15.84 0.64 12.88
C GLN A 116 14.62 0.75 11.97
N GLY A 117 14.59 -0.09 10.94
CA GLY A 117 13.45 -0.19 10.03
C GLY A 117 13.19 -1.65 9.66
N LYS A 118 12.03 -1.88 9.04
CA LYS A 118 11.61 -3.19 8.56
C LYS A 118 10.90 -3.00 7.23
N VAL A 119 11.26 -3.80 6.23
CA VAL A 119 10.49 -3.91 4.98
C VAL A 119 9.31 -4.83 5.23
N VAL A 120 8.09 -4.36 4.94
CA VAL A 120 6.86 -5.13 5.03
C VAL A 120 6.04 -5.02 3.75
N THR A 121 5.42 -6.11 3.36
CA THR A 121 4.68 -6.22 2.09
C THR A 121 3.33 -6.92 2.29
N GLU A 122 2.42 -6.72 1.34
CA GLU A 122 1.06 -7.31 1.33
C GLU A 122 0.32 -7.18 2.69
N GLY A 123 -0.21 -8.29 3.23
CA GLY A 123 -1.00 -8.30 4.45
C GLY A 123 -0.23 -7.86 5.70
N ALA A 124 1.10 -8.04 5.71
CA ALA A 124 1.95 -7.64 6.83
C ALA A 124 1.94 -6.11 7.01
N ILE A 125 1.69 -5.33 5.95
CA ILE A 125 1.51 -3.87 6.06
C ILE A 125 0.32 -3.56 6.97
N LYS A 126 -0.83 -4.21 6.74
CA LYS A 126 -2.02 -4.03 7.57
C LYS A 126 -1.73 -4.47 9.01
N GLU A 127 -1.11 -5.62 9.20
CA GLU A 127 -0.80 -6.14 10.54
C GLU A 127 0.07 -5.16 11.36
N GLU A 128 1.15 -4.63 10.77
CA GLU A 128 2.00 -3.64 11.46
C GLU A 128 1.25 -2.33 11.74
N ILE A 129 0.43 -1.82 10.79
CA ILE A 129 -0.39 -0.62 11.02
C ILE A 129 -1.32 -0.82 12.21
N LEU A 130 -2.04 -1.95 12.25
CA LEU A 130 -2.98 -2.25 13.33
C LEU A 130 -2.25 -2.37 14.66
N LYS A 131 -1.08 -3.03 14.68
CA LYS A 131 -0.23 -3.14 15.87
C LYS A 131 0.24 -1.77 16.36
N SER A 132 0.73 -0.89 15.48
CA SER A 132 1.16 0.46 15.86
C SER A 132 0.02 1.30 16.43
N ILE A 133 -1.20 1.16 15.91
CA ILE A 133 -2.38 1.84 16.46
C ILE A 133 -2.75 1.26 17.83
N ASP A 134 -2.67 -0.06 18.01
CA ASP A 134 -3.00 -0.74 19.27
C ASP A 134 -2.04 -0.34 20.42
N GLU A 135 -0.79 0.00 20.11
CA GLU A 135 0.22 0.48 21.09
C GLU A 135 0.00 1.94 21.52
N ALA A 136 -0.77 2.73 20.77
CA ALA A 136 -0.99 4.15 21.06
C ALA A 136 -1.83 4.36 22.33
N ASN A 137 -1.42 5.34 23.13
CA ASN A 137 -2.01 5.70 24.44
C ASN A 137 -1.93 7.22 24.69
N ASP A 138 -2.27 7.66 25.90
CA ASP A 138 -2.21 9.08 26.29
C ASP A 138 -0.83 9.70 25.99
N GLY A 139 -0.84 10.86 25.34
CA GLY A 139 0.38 11.52 24.85
C GLY A 139 0.92 11.01 23.51
N THR A 140 0.36 9.93 22.93
CA THR A 140 0.70 9.49 21.57
C THR A 140 -0.03 10.35 20.54
N GLU A 141 0.68 10.83 19.51
CA GLU A 141 0.06 11.44 18.33
C GLU A 141 0.14 10.50 17.13
N ILE A 142 -1.01 10.25 16.49
CA ILE A 142 -1.10 9.51 15.24
C ILE A 142 -1.53 10.48 14.13
N TRP A 143 -0.65 10.68 13.16
CA TRP A 143 -0.93 11.45 11.95
C TRP A 143 -1.15 10.51 10.77
N LEU A 144 -2.29 10.63 10.09
CA LEU A 144 -2.57 9.87 8.86
C LEU A 144 -2.88 10.83 7.71
N GLY A 145 -2.15 10.66 6.60
CA GLY A 145 -2.44 11.27 5.30
C GLY A 145 -2.86 10.18 4.32
N LEU A 146 -4.12 10.18 3.88
CA LEU A 146 -4.68 9.10 3.07
C LEU A 146 -5.57 9.63 1.96
N PHE A 147 -5.59 8.95 0.81
CA PHE A 147 -6.62 9.20 -0.21
C PHE A 147 -8.00 8.71 0.26
N TYR A 148 -8.06 7.51 0.85
CA TYR A 148 -9.30 6.89 1.31
C TYR A 148 -9.09 6.21 2.66
N LEU A 149 -10.13 6.25 3.52
CA LEU A 149 -10.19 5.51 4.78
C LEU A 149 -11.48 4.69 4.82
N SER A 150 -11.38 3.38 4.55
CA SER A 150 -12.54 2.49 4.44
C SER A 150 -12.37 1.15 5.16
N ASP A 151 -11.16 0.79 5.58
CA ASP A 151 -10.90 -0.46 6.29
C ASP A 151 -11.48 -0.40 7.71
N ARG A 152 -12.41 -1.30 8.02
CA ARG A 152 -13.13 -1.30 9.30
C ARG A 152 -12.22 -1.62 10.47
N ASP A 153 -11.24 -2.50 10.29
CA ASP A 153 -10.33 -2.88 11.38
C ASP A 153 -9.44 -1.70 11.78
N VAL A 154 -9.01 -0.91 10.80
CA VAL A 154 -8.26 0.33 11.04
C VAL A 154 -9.15 1.35 11.75
N ILE A 155 -10.38 1.57 11.27
CA ILE A 155 -11.31 2.55 11.87
C ILE A 155 -11.62 2.19 13.33
N GLU A 156 -11.93 0.93 13.62
CA GLU A 156 -12.26 0.51 14.99
C GLU A 156 -11.05 0.63 15.93
N ARG A 157 -9.83 0.32 15.47
CA ARG A 157 -8.62 0.51 16.29
C ARG A 157 -8.27 1.97 16.52
N LEU A 158 -8.48 2.84 15.52
CA LEU A 158 -8.31 4.29 15.71
C LEU A 158 -9.30 4.81 16.77
N LYS A 159 -10.57 4.40 16.73
CA LYS A 159 -11.52 4.74 17.81
C LYS A 159 -11.03 4.26 19.17
N ALA A 160 -10.59 3.01 19.27
CA ALA A 160 -10.07 2.46 20.51
C ALA A 160 -8.82 3.20 21.00
N ALA A 161 -7.94 3.67 20.11
CA ALA A 161 -6.79 4.50 20.46
C ALA A 161 -7.21 5.87 21.00
N ALA A 162 -8.23 6.50 20.40
CA ALA A 162 -8.80 7.75 20.91
C ALA A 162 -9.46 7.56 22.29
N ASP A 163 -10.13 6.43 22.53
CA ASP A 163 -10.66 6.08 23.86
C ASP A 163 -9.54 5.93 24.90
N ARG A 164 -8.33 5.52 24.47
CA ARG A 164 -7.09 5.51 25.27
C ARG A 164 -6.38 6.88 25.32
N GLN A 165 -7.06 7.95 24.89
CA GLN A 165 -6.58 9.34 24.89
C GLN A 165 -5.42 9.64 23.93
N ALA A 166 -5.16 8.79 22.93
CA ALA A 166 -4.25 9.14 21.84
C ALA A 166 -4.85 10.27 20.97
N SER A 167 -4.00 11.18 20.52
CA SER A 167 -4.37 12.28 19.62
C SER A 167 -4.30 11.82 18.17
N ILE A 168 -5.45 11.77 17.48
CA ILE A 168 -5.54 11.29 16.10
C ILE A 168 -5.82 12.46 15.16
N ARG A 169 -4.98 12.61 14.13
CA ARG A 169 -5.06 13.69 13.14
C ARG A 169 -5.11 13.10 11.74
N LEU A 170 -6.19 13.40 11.03
CA LEU A 170 -6.46 12.86 9.70
C LEU A 170 -6.40 13.98 8.66
N ILE A 171 -5.68 13.74 7.57
CA ILE A 171 -5.70 14.52 6.35
C ILE A 171 -6.17 13.58 5.25
N LEU A 172 -7.39 13.81 4.74
CA LEU A 172 -8.01 12.98 3.72
C LEU A 172 -8.15 13.77 2.42
N ASP A 173 -7.99 13.08 1.30
CA ASP A 173 -8.35 13.64 0.00
C ASP A 173 -9.86 13.89 -0.08
N ALA A 174 -10.25 15.01 -0.70
CA ALA A 174 -11.65 15.36 -0.89
C ALA A 174 -12.38 14.39 -1.85
N ASN A 175 -11.64 13.60 -2.63
CA ASN A 175 -12.10 12.56 -3.54
C ASN A 175 -13.14 13.04 -4.57
N GLY A 176 -13.00 14.28 -5.03
CA GLY A 176 -13.85 14.87 -6.07
C GLY A 176 -13.62 14.24 -7.46
N GLU A 177 -12.44 13.69 -7.70
CA GLU A 177 -12.05 13.08 -8.97
C GLU A 177 -11.48 11.68 -8.77
N ALA A 178 -11.74 10.77 -9.71
CA ALA A 178 -11.05 9.49 -9.80
C ALA A 178 -10.69 9.22 -11.26
N PHE A 179 -9.40 8.90 -11.51
CA PHE A 179 -8.89 8.61 -12.85
C PHE A 179 -9.15 9.71 -13.90
N GLY A 180 -9.07 11.00 -13.50
CA GLY A 180 -9.28 12.13 -14.41
C GLY A 180 -10.75 12.41 -14.76
N HIS A 181 -11.69 11.78 -14.04
CA HIS A 181 -13.12 12.06 -14.16
C HIS A 181 -13.69 12.56 -12.84
N GLU A 182 -14.49 13.62 -12.90
CA GLU A 182 -15.29 14.10 -11.79
C GLU A 182 -16.26 12.98 -11.35
N LYS A 183 -16.17 12.55 -10.10
CA LYS A 183 -17.17 11.63 -9.54
C LYS A 183 -18.46 12.42 -9.39
N MET A 184 -19.60 11.86 -9.83
CA MET A 184 -20.89 12.36 -9.34
C MET A 184 -20.92 12.20 -7.83
N VAL A 185 -20.69 13.30 -7.11
CA VAL A 185 -20.85 13.39 -5.65
C VAL A 185 -22.35 13.32 -5.35
N SER A 186 -22.87 12.10 -5.32
CA SER A 186 -24.18 11.82 -4.75
C SER A 186 -24.02 11.62 -3.25
N LEU A 187 -24.18 12.72 -2.50
CA LEU A 187 -24.78 12.75 -1.15
C LEU A 187 -24.21 11.76 -0.11
N ILE A 188 -22.92 11.87 0.25
CA ILE A 188 -22.48 11.48 1.60
C ILE A 188 -21.56 12.57 2.17
N GLY A 189 -22.23 13.54 2.81
CA GLY A 189 -21.78 14.26 4.01
C GLY A 189 -20.38 14.86 4.02
N GLN A 190 -20.32 16.17 3.78
CA GLN A 190 -19.51 17.05 4.63
C GLN A 190 -19.93 16.84 6.10
N LEU A 191 -19.33 15.85 6.77
CA LEU A 191 -19.34 15.77 8.22
C LEU A 191 -18.34 16.81 8.73
N ARG A 192 -18.81 18.06 8.88
CA ARG A 192 -18.21 18.99 9.83
C ARG A 192 -18.33 18.35 11.22
N MET A 193 -17.29 17.66 11.68
CA MET A 193 -17.13 17.38 13.11
C MET A 193 -16.79 18.70 13.81
N ASN A 194 -17.81 19.44 14.21
CA ASN A 194 -17.67 20.51 15.20
C ASN A 194 -17.45 19.85 16.57
N TRP A 195 -16.19 19.63 16.93
CA TRP A 195 -15.82 19.33 18.30
C TRP A 195 -15.91 20.62 19.12
N ASN A 196 -17.03 20.79 19.83
CA ASN A 196 -17.21 21.88 20.79
C ASN A 196 -16.40 21.55 22.05
N SER A 197 -15.13 21.97 22.11
CA SER A 197 -14.44 22.06 23.40
C SER A 197 -14.87 23.35 24.09
N THR A 198 -15.79 23.23 25.05
CA THR A 198 -15.99 24.27 26.06
C THR A 198 -14.66 24.52 26.76
N ARG A 199 -13.99 25.63 26.42
CA ARG A 199 -12.89 26.16 27.21
C ARG A 199 -13.45 26.66 28.56
N PRO A 200 -12.83 26.36 29.70
CA PRO A 200 -13.07 27.13 30.90
C PRO A 200 -12.47 28.52 30.70
N THR A 201 -13.29 29.56 30.85
CA THR A 201 -12.84 30.94 31.02
C THR A 201 -12.06 31.05 32.32
N LEU A 202 -10.76 31.35 32.22
CA LEU A 202 -9.99 31.94 33.31
C LEU A 202 -9.98 33.46 33.12
N ARG A 203 -10.93 34.13 33.79
CA ARG A 203 -10.79 35.37 34.56
C ARG A 203 -12.18 35.80 35.05
#